data_AF-A0A5D0VJV7-F1
#
_entry.id   AF-A0A5D0VJV7-F1
#
_cell.length_a   1.000
_cell.length_b   1.000
_cell.length_c   1.000
_cell.angle_alpha   90.00
_cell.angle_beta   90.00
_cell.angle_gamma   90.00
#
_symmetry.space_group_name_H-M   'P 1'
#
loop_
_entity.id
_entity.type
_entity.pdbx_description
1 polymer ?
#
loop_
_entity_poly.entity_id
_entity_poly.type
_entity_poly.pdbx_seq_one_letter_code
_entity_poly.pdbx_strand_id
1 'polypeptide(L)'
;MEKQLSDSLAAIHEIRECYRVLKKGGLNVVGEVLKGQGPFYEMEHYPKDDVYDQETASQYYYHAHREDHAEHGHFHLFLRNGALPEEAKPLMGPIAEDRVAHLIAISMDAWGYPTDLFTVNRWVTDESWLPAEVVAGALDRFAIDHAQPSWPVNRWLTAMVRCFRPQIEALLYHRDEVINQRRVLGLKAVLEDRSLEIIGTVPVDVESWAVELEAEQRKRQDCYRRLSVTGH
;
A
#
# COMPACT_ATOMS: atom_id res chain seq x y z
N MET A 1 -18.50 5.69 -5.41
CA MET A 1 -17.75 6.06 -6.62
C MET A 1 -17.35 7.53 -6.68
N GLU A 2 -18.23 8.48 -6.33
CA GLU A 2 -17.88 9.91 -6.26
C GLU A 2 -16.93 10.22 -5.10
N LYS A 3 -17.20 9.68 -3.91
CA LYS A 3 -16.30 9.76 -2.75
C LYS A 3 -14.89 9.27 -3.07
N GLN A 4 -14.75 8.08 -3.66
CA GLN A 4 -13.44 7.51 -4.03
C GLN A 4 -12.63 8.43 -4.96
N LEU A 5 -13.27 9.01 -5.96
CA LEU A 5 -12.59 9.94 -6.88
C LEU A 5 -12.07 11.18 -6.14
N SER A 6 -12.90 11.75 -5.26
CA SER A 6 -12.51 12.89 -4.43
C SER A 6 -11.36 12.54 -3.48
N ASP A 7 -11.43 11.37 -2.82
CA ASP A 7 -10.41 10.91 -1.88
C ASP A 7 -9.07 10.66 -2.59
N SER A 8 -9.09 10.04 -3.78
CA SER A 8 -7.88 9.83 -4.57
C SER A 8 -7.25 11.15 -5.03
N LEU A 9 -8.05 12.13 -5.47
CA LEU A 9 -7.54 13.46 -5.84
C LEU A 9 -6.95 14.21 -4.64
N ALA A 10 -7.60 14.16 -3.47
CA ALA A 10 -7.06 14.74 -2.24
C ALA A 10 -5.74 14.08 -1.83
N ALA A 11 -5.65 12.75 -1.96
CA ALA A 11 -4.42 12.01 -1.69
C ALA A 11 -3.28 12.38 -2.64
N ILE A 12 -3.57 12.65 -3.92
CA ILE A 12 -2.57 13.16 -4.87
C ILE A 12 -2.01 14.52 -4.44
N HIS A 13 -2.87 15.42 -3.95
CA HIS A 13 -2.41 16.68 -3.38
C HIS A 13 -1.47 16.47 -2.19
N GLU A 14 -1.80 15.53 -1.31
CA GLU A 14 -0.96 15.19 -0.15
C GLU A 14 0.39 14.58 -0.58
N ILE A 15 0.40 13.66 -1.55
CA ILE A 15 1.62 13.08 -2.12
C ILE A 15 2.53 14.18 -2.69
N ARG A 16 1.97 15.09 -3.50
CA ARG A 16 2.70 16.22 -4.09
C ARG A 16 3.23 17.17 -3.01
N GLU A 17 2.48 17.42 -1.95
CA GLU A 17 2.92 18.25 -0.83
C GLU A 17 4.09 17.59 -0.08
N CYS A 18 4.02 16.29 0.18
CA CYS A 18 5.13 15.51 0.77
C CYS A 18 6.40 15.61 -0.09
N TYR A 19 6.29 15.41 -1.41
CA TYR A 19 7.42 15.62 -2.32
C TYR A 19 7.95 17.05 -2.27
N ARG A 20 7.07 18.04 -2.23
CA ARG A 20 7.45 19.47 -2.19
C ARG A 20 8.23 19.81 -0.92
N VAL A 21 7.81 19.33 0.25
CA VAL A 21 8.50 19.63 1.52
C VAL A 21 9.83 18.89 1.63
N LEU A 22 9.89 17.63 1.18
CA LEU A 22 11.14 16.85 1.13
C LEU A 22 12.16 17.51 0.20
N LYS A 23 11.73 17.88 -1.01
CA LYS A 23 12.59 18.52 -2.01
C LYS A 23 13.14 19.86 -1.54
N LYS A 24 12.39 20.64 -0.75
CA LYS A 24 12.90 21.89 -0.14
C LYS A 24 14.10 21.65 0.79
N GLY A 25 14.19 20.49 1.40
CA GLY A 25 15.32 20.06 2.22
C GLY A 25 16.42 19.32 1.45
N GLY A 26 16.27 19.11 0.14
CA GLY A 26 17.17 18.22 -0.62
C GLY A 26 17.01 16.74 -0.24
N LEU A 27 15.84 16.35 0.24
CA LEU A 27 15.52 15.01 0.73
C LEU A 27 14.57 14.28 -0.24
N ASN A 28 14.46 12.95 -0.09
CA ASN A 28 13.48 12.10 -0.79
C ASN A 28 12.91 11.05 0.18
N VAL A 29 11.88 10.31 -0.26
CA VAL A 29 11.14 9.36 0.58
C VAL A 29 12.04 8.24 1.14
N VAL A 30 12.80 7.58 0.26
CA VAL A 30 13.69 6.47 0.63
C VAL A 30 14.83 6.94 1.54
N GLY A 31 15.46 8.06 1.20
CA GLY A 31 16.53 8.64 2.00
C GLY A 31 16.10 8.97 3.43
N GLU A 32 14.87 9.46 3.61
CA GLU A 32 14.35 9.81 4.93
C GLU A 32 14.01 8.58 5.79
N VAL A 33 13.58 7.45 5.20
CA VAL A 33 13.39 6.22 5.98
C VAL A 33 14.72 5.57 6.37
N LEU A 34 15.75 5.68 5.52
CA LEU A 34 17.09 5.13 5.78
C LEU A 34 17.97 6.03 6.66
N LYS A 35 17.60 7.30 6.80
CA LYS A 35 18.37 8.30 7.55
C LYS A 35 18.56 7.88 9.00
N GLY A 36 19.81 7.90 9.44
CA GLY A 36 20.17 7.58 10.83
C GLY A 36 20.10 6.10 11.19
N GLN A 37 19.83 5.19 10.24
CA GLN A 37 19.75 3.74 10.51
C GLN A 37 21.10 3.02 10.52
N GLY A 38 22.17 3.70 10.07
CA GLY A 38 23.52 3.14 9.95
C GLY A 38 23.79 2.59 8.54
N PRO A 39 24.69 1.61 8.40
CA PRO A 39 24.89 0.93 7.12
C PRO A 39 23.61 0.24 6.64
N PHE A 40 23.41 0.26 5.33
CA PHE A 40 22.29 -0.42 4.68
C PHE A 40 22.70 -1.85 4.30
N TYR A 41 21.92 -2.83 4.75
CA TYR A 41 22.08 -4.25 4.47
C TYR A 41 20.80 -4.78 3.83
N GLU A 42 20.96 -5.58 2.78
CA GLU A 42 19.83 -6.21 2.12
C GLU A 42 19.08 -7.16 3.07
N MET A 43 17.78 -7.35 2.81
CA MET A 43 16.86 -8.14 3.62
C MET A 43 16.65 -7.62 5.05
N GLU A 44 17.40 -6.63 5.52
CA GLU A 44 17.10 -5.95 6.79
C GLU A 44 15.96 -4.95 6.61
N HIS A 45 15.18 -4.80 7.69
CA HIS A 45 14.11 -3.83 7.75
C HIS A 45 14.63 -2.45 8.16
N TYR A 46 14.02 -1.44 7.56
CA TYR A 46 14.28 -0.03 7.86
C TYR A 46 12.97 0.74 8.08
N PRO A 47 12.85 1.49 9.19
CA PRO A 47 13.78 1.50 10.33
C PRO A 47 13.86 0.14 11.03
N LYS A 48 14.91 -0.10 11.82
CA LYS A 48 15.24 -1.43 12.38
C LYS A 48 14.15 -2.07 13.24
N ASP A 49 13.30 -1.26 13.86
CA ASP A 49 12.20 -1.72 14.72
C ASP A 49 10.84 -1.69 14.00
N ASP A 50 10.85 -1.57 12.67
CA ASP A 50 9.70 -1.20 11.84
C ASP A 50 9.09 0.14 12.31
N VAL A 51 8.06 0.61 11.61
CA VAL A 51 7.22 1.70 12.08
C VAL A 51 5.86 1.14 12.48
N TYR A 52 5.38 1.55 13.65
CA TYR A 52 4.06 1.19 14.14
C TYR A 52 3.34 2.39 14.76
N ASP A 53 2.20 2.73 14.17
CA ASP A 53 1.25 3.70 14.72
C ASP A 53 0.23 2.97 15.59
N GLN A 54 0.32 3.19 16.90
CA GLN A 54 -0.53 2.52 17.89
C GLN A 54 -2.00 2.96 17.81
N GLU A 55 -2.27 4.20 17.39
CA GLU A 55 -3.63 4.75 17.38
C GLU A 55 -4.45 4.13 16.24
N THR A 56 -3.83 3.97 15.09
CA THR A 56 -4.46 3.43 13.88
C THR A 56 -4.18 1.94 13.69
N ALA A 57 -3.33 1.36 14.55
CA ALA A 57 -2.78 0.02 14.45
C ALA A 57 -2.18 -0.29 13.05
N SER A 58 -1.53 0.71 12.45
CA SER A 58 -0.90 0.62 11.13
C SER A 58 0.60 0.42 11.26
N GLN A 59 1.19 -0.38 10.38
CA GLN A 59 2.62 -0.67 10.39
C GLN A 59 3.22 -0.62 8.98
N TYR A 60 4.50 -0.27 8.90
CA TYR A 60 5.30 -0.52 7.70
C TYR A 60 6.75 -0.83 8.02
N TYR A 61 7.45 -1.40 7.05
CA TYR A 61 8.90 -1.38 6.96
C TYR A 61 9.35 -1.20 5.51
N TYR A 62 10.61 -0.82 5.31
CA TYR A 62 11.28 -0.74 4.03
C TYR A 62 12.45 -1.72 3.98
N HIS A 63 12.64 -2.43 2.87
CA HIS A 63 13.84 -3.26 2.65
C HIS A 63 14.18 -3.35 1.15
N ALA A 64 15.33 -3.91 0.83
CA ALA A 64 15.74 -4.16 -0.55
C ALA A 64 16.29 -5.56 -0.76
N HIS A 65 16.15 -6.02 -2.00
CA HIS A 65 16.64 -7.29 -2.50
C HIS A 65 17.79 -7.04 -3.48
N ARG A 66 18.72 -7.99 -3.58
CA ARG A 66 19.96 -7.81 -4.37
C ARG A 66 19.80 -8.15 -5.86
N GLU A 67 18.79 -8.94 -6.19
CA GLU A 67 18.66 -9.58 -7.50
C GLU A 67 17.98 -8.68 -8.55
N ASP A 68 17.25 -7.65 -8.14
CA ASP A 68 16.61 -6.69 -9.03
C ASP A 68 17.38 -5.37 -9.04
N HIS A 69 18.17 -5.13 -10.10
CA HIS A 69 18.92 -3.89 -10.25
C HIS A 69 18.05 -2.68 -10.67
N ALA A 70 16.80 -2.90 -11.07
CA ALA A 70 15.88 -1.83 -11.43
C ALA A 70 15.15 -1.27 -10.20
N GLU A 71 14.87 -2.12 -9.21
CA GLU A 71 14.30 -1.74 -7.93
C GLU A 71 15.39 -1.28 -6.95
N HIS A 72 15.18 -0.16 -6.24
CA HIS A 72 16.05 0.20 -5.11
C HIS A 72 15.67 -0.56 -3.84
N GLY A 73 14.38 -0.77 -3.65
CA GLY A 73 13.77 -1.52 -2.56
C GLY A 73 12.30 -1.12 -2.45
N HIS A 74 11.58 -1.71 -1.50
CA HIS A 74 10.14 -1.52 -1.37
C HIS A 74 9.67 -1.38 0.07
N PHE A 75 8.56 -0.68 0.23
CA PHE A 75 7.80 -0.66 1.47
C PHE A 75 6.85 -1.86 1.52
N HIS A 76 6.67 -2.46 2.68
CA HIS A 76 5.53 -3.32 2.97
C HIS A 76 4.61 -2.63 3.97
N LEU A 77 3.30 -2.61 3.68
CA LEU A 77 2.29 -1.96 4.52
C LEU A 77 1.38 -2.99 5.18
N PHE A 78 1.06 -2.76 6.46
CA PHE A 78 0.29 -3.70 7.27
C PHE A 78 -0.76 -3.02 8.15
N LEU A 79 -1.78 -3.80 8.50
CA LEU A 79 -2.68 -3.52 9.63
C LEU A 79 -2.49 -4.59 10.70
N ARG A 80 -2.35 -4.16 11.95
CA ARG A 80 -2.33 -5.02 13.15
C ARG A 80 -3.75 -5.27 13.66
N ASN A 81 -3.87 -6.17 14.63
CA ASN A 81 -5.12 -6.66 15.20
C ASN A 81 -6.14 -5.54 15.49
N GLY A 82 -5.73 -4.42 16.10
CA GLY A 82 -6.62 -3.32 16.47
C GLY A 82 -7.32 -2.61 15.32
N ALA A 83 -6.79 -2.72 14.09
CA ALA A 83 -7.43 -2.17 12.89
C ALA A 83 -8.29 -3.19 12.14
N LEU A 84 -8.18 -4.47 12.45
CA LEU A 84 -8.84 -5.54 11.71
C LEU A 84 -10.18 -5.92 12.38
N PRO A 85 -11.24 -6.28 11.62
CA PRO A 85 -12.51 -6.74 12.19
C PRO A 85 -12.31 -7.95 13.11
N GLU A 86 -12.87 -7.93 14.32
CA GLU A 86 -12.65 -8.97 15.34
C GLU A 86 -13.16 -10.34 14.87
N GLU A 87 -14.27 -10.36 14.14
CA GLU A 87 -14.92 -11.54 13.59
C GLU A 87 -14.14 -12.20 12.44
N ALA A 88 -13.23 -11.45 11.80
CA ALA A 88 -12.48 -11.93 10.65
C ALA A 88 -11.33 -12.87 11.07
N LYS A 89 -11.57 -14.17 10.96
CA LYS A 89 -10.58 -15.20 11.28
C LYS A 89 -9.67 -15.47 10.07
N PRO A 90 -8.35 -15.44 10.24
CA PRO A 90 -7.43 -15.77 9.15
C PRO A 90 -7.55 -17.24 8.77
N LEU A 91 -7.36 -17.53 7.49
CA LEU A 91 -7.34 -18.89 6.97
C LEU A 91 -6.04 -19.62 7.37
N MET A 92 -4.97 -18.87 7.62
CA MET A 92 -3.67 -19.35 8.09
C MET A 92 -2.86 -18.21 8.70
N GLY A 93 -1.97 -18.52 9.64
CA GLY A 93 -1.05 -17.56 10.26
C GLY A 93 -1.45 -17.15 11.69
N PRO A 94 -0.81 -16.10 12.22
CA PRO A 94 -1.06 -15.61 13.57
C PRO A 94 -2.53 -15.24 13.81
N ILE A 95 -2.96 -15.26 15.08
CA ILE A 95 -4.33 -14.95 15.51
C ILE A 95 -4.30 -14.04 16.75
N ALA A 96 -5.46 -13.51 17.15
CA ALA A 96 -5.61 -12.63 18.31
C ALA A 96 -4.66 -11.42 18.22
N GLU A 97 -3.95 -11.09 19.32
CA GLU A 97 -3.11 -9.89 19.38
C GLU A 97 -1.96 -9.86 18.36
N ASP A 98 -1.49 -11.04 17.93
CA ASP A 98 -0.41 -11.15 16.93
C ASP A 98 -0.93 -11.03 15.49
N ARG A 99 -2.24 -10.90 15.29
CA ARG A 99 -2.85 -10.80 13.96
C ARG A 99 -2.31 -9.59 13.20
N VAL A 100 -1.86 -9.83 11.98
CA VAL A 100 -1.29 -8.82 11.08
C VAL A 100 -1.67 -9.15 9.64
N ALA A 101 -2.16 -8.18 8.89
CA ALA A 101 -2.54 -8.32 7.50
C ALA A 101 -1.68 -7.43 6.62
N HIS A 102 -1.04 -8.01 5.61
CA HIS A 102 -0.33 -7.27 4.58
C HIS A 102 -1.35 -6.64 3.62
N LEU A 103 -1.19 -5.35 3.37
CA LEU A 103 -2.07 -4.59 2.48
C LEU A 103 -1.50 -4.61 1.06
N ILE A 104 -0.27 -4.14 0.93
CA ILE A 104 0.39 -3.92 -0.34
C ILE A 104 1.88 -3.65 -0.10
N ALA A 105 2.71 -3.97 -1.09
CA ALA A 105 4.07 -3.49 -1.17
C ALA A 105 4.20 -2.39 -2.23
N ILE A 106 5.09 -1.41 -2.00
CA ILE A 106 5.33 -0.27 -2.89
C ILE A 106 6.80 -0.29 -3.31
N SER A 107 7.07 -0.65 -4.57
CA SER A 107 8.41 -0.61 -5.17
C SER A 107 8.87 0.82 -5.39
N MET A 108 10.16 1.07 -5.13
CA MET A 108 10.77 2.39 -5.24
C MET A 108 11.96 2.36 -6.19
N ASP A 109 12.09 3.42 -7.00
CA ASP A 109 13.29 3.67 -7.80
C ASP A 109 14.45 4.25 -6.95
N ALA A 110 15.63 4.34 -7.55
CA ALA A 110 16.82 4.91 -6.91
C ALA A 110 16.72 6.41 -6.57
N TRP A 111 15.70 7.11 -7.08
CA TRP A 111 15.45 8.53 -6.82
C TRP A 111 14.42 8.76 -5.72
N GLY A 112 13.80 7.69 -5.21
CA GLY A 112 12.82 7.71 -4.14
C GLY A 112 11.37 7.93 -4.61
N TYR A 113 11.04 7.57 -5.85
CA TYR A 113 9.69 7.59 -6.41
C TYR A 113 9.11 6.18 -6.54
N PRO A 114 7.78 6.02 -6.40
CA PRO A 114 7.14 4.71 -6.52
C PRO A 114 7.10 4.26 -7.98
N THR A 115 7.32 2.97 -8.23
CA THR A 115 7.27 2.37 -9.58
C THR A 115 6.10 1.39 -9.73
N ASP A 116 5.85 0.57 -8.71
CA ASP A 116 4.88 -0.53 -8.77
C ASP A 116 4.20 -0.74 -7.41
N LEU A 117 2.98 -1.26 -7.46
CA LEU A 117 2.27 -1.84 -6.33
C LEU A 117 2.18 -3.34 -6.54
N PHE A 118 2.49 -4.13 -5.52
CA PHE A 118 2.40 -5.58 -5.64
C PHE A 118 1.94 -6.29 -4.37
N THR A 119 1.32 -7.45 -4.57
CA THR A 119 0.94 -8.37 -3.48
C THR A 119 1.89 -9.57 -3.48
N VAL A 120 2.16 -10.05 -2.27
CA VAL A 120 3.04 -11.21 -2.05
C VAL A 120 2.26 -12.37 -1.45
N ASN A 121 2.85 -13.55 -1.53
CA ASN A 121 2.33 -14.73 -0.86
C ASN A 121 2.61 -14.68 0.64
N ARG A 122 1.80 -15.41 1.42
CA ARG A 122 1.82 -15.39 2.89
C ARG A 122 3.22 -15.64 3.44
N TRP A 123 3.96 -16.60 2.89
CA TRP A 123 5.28 -16.98 3.40
C TRP A 123 6.29 -15.83 3.42
N VAL A 124 6.09 -14.80 2.57
CA VAL A 124 6.99 -13.65 2.45
C VAL A 124 6.93 -12.77 3.70
N THR A 125 5.74 -12.60 4.27
CA THR A 125 5.48 -11.68 5.39
C THR A 125 5.05 -12.39 6.67
N ASP A 126 4.88 -13.72 6.62
CA ASP A 126 4.30 -14.57 7.66
C ASP A 126 2.92 -14.08 8.16
N GLU A 127 2.19 -13.34 7.31
CA GLU A 127 0.96 -12.67 7.70
C GLU A 127 -0.17 -13.62 8.15
N SER A 128 -1.17 -13.01 8.77
CA SER A 128 -2.49 -13.61 8.99
C SER A 128 -3.27 -13.52 7.69
N TRP A 129 -3.35 -14.63 6.95
CA TRP A 129 -3.97 -14.66 5.63
C TRP A 129 -5.48 -14.46 5.71
N LEU A 130 -5.92 -13.22 5.53
CA LEU A 130 -7.32 -12.81 5.52
C LEU A 130 -7.84 -12.69 4.07
N PRO A 131 -9.12 -12.99 3.82
CA PRO A 131 -9.74 -12.81 2.51
C PRO A 131 -9.63 -11.36 2.02
N ALA A 132 -9.52 -11.19 0.71
CA ALA A 132 -9.40 -9.89 0.04
C ALA A 132 -10.49 -8.91 0.46
N GLU A 133 -11.74 -9.37 0.59
CA GLU A 133 -12.88 -8.54 1.03
C GLU A 133 -12.63 -7.90 2.41
N VAL A 134 -12.07 -8.66 3.36
CA VAL A 134 -11.76 -8.15 4.71
C VAL A 134 -10.66 -7.10 4.65
N VAL A 135 -9.58 -7.38 3.91
CA VAL A 135 -8.43 -6.47 3.81
C VAL A 135 -8.82 -5.20 3.05
N ALA A 136 -9.53 -5.33 1.92
CA ALA A 136 -10.06 -4.23 1.12
C ALA A 136 -11.00 -3.31 1.93
N GLY A 137 -11.88 -3.90 2.74
CA GLY A 137 -12.77 -3.16 3.64
C GLY A 137 -12.04 -2.41 4.76
N ALA A 138 -10.82 -2.82 5.09
CA ALA A 138 -10.00 -2.19 6.13
C ALA A 138 -8.98 -1.17 5.60
N LEU A 139 -8.82 -1.01 4.27
CA LEU A 139 -7.82 -0.10 3.68
C LEU A 139 -7.93 1.33 4.23
N ASP A 140 -9.16 1.82 4.47
CA ASP A 140 -9.44 3.17 4.98
C ASP A 140 -9.00 3.37 6.44
N ARG A 141 -8.56 2.31 7.13
CA ARG A 141 -8.00 2.36 8.49
C ARG A 141 -6.49 2.55 8.51
N PHE A 142 -5.80 2.24 7.40
CA PHE A 142 -4.36 2.43 7.33
C PHE A 142 -4.00 3.91 7.38
N ALA A 143 -3.27 4.33 8.40
CA ALA A 143 -2.72 5.67 8.51
C ALA A 143 -1.52 5.68 9.46
N ILE A 144 -0.46 6.39 9.09
CA ILE A 144 0.67 6.68 9.97
C ILE A 144 0.77 8.20 10.03
N ASP A 145 0.52 8.81 11.20
CA ASP A 145 0.50 10.28 11.32
C ASP A 145 1.43 10.82 12.41
N HIS A 146 2.20 9.95 13.06
CA HIS A 146 3.27 10.41 13.95
C HIS A 146 4.51 10.90 13.18
N ALA A 147 5.41 11.62 13.86
CA ALA A 147 6.53 12.29 13.22
C ALA A 147 7.74 11.41 12.87
N GLN A 148 7.86 10.22 13.48
CA GLN A 148 9.03 9.32 13.34
C GLN A 148 8.84 8.26 12.24
N PRO A 149 9.88 7.85 11.50
CA PRO A 149 11.18 8.49 11.38
C PRO A 149 11.10 9.80 10.58
N SER A 150 10.07 9.95 9.75
CA SER A 150 9.82 11.16 8.97
C SER A 150 8.33 11.36 8.72
N TRP A 151 7.76 12.40 9.32
CA TRP A 151 6.37 12.79 9.13
C TRP A 151 5.91 12.85 7.65
N PRO A 152 6.67 13.47 6.71
CA PRO A 152 6.27 13.46 5.30
C PRO A 152 6.27 12.06 4.67
N VAL A 153 7.16 11.14 5.09
CA VAL A 153 7.15 9.75 4.59
C VAL A 153 5.89 9.02 5.06
N ASN A 154 5.54 9.18 6.35
CA ASN A 154 4.38 8.55 6.95
C ASN A 154 3.07 9.00 6.28
N ARG A 155 2.92 10.32 6.07
CA ARG A 155 1.76 10.89 5.37
C ARG A 155 1.74 10.49 3.90
N TRP A 156 2.91 10.40 3.26
CA TRP A 156 3.02 9.90 1.89
C TRP A 156 2.53 8.45 1.76
N LEU A 157 2.95 7.53 2.63
CA LEU A 157 2.49 6.13 2.61
C LEU A 157 0.97 6.03 2.79
N THR A 158 0.42 6.80 3.74
CA THR A 158 -1.03 6.88 3.97
C THR A 158 -1.75 7.37 2.71
N ALA A 159 -1.24 8.44 2.09
CA ALA A 159 -1.81 9.00 0.87
C ALA A 159 -1.68 8.04 -0.33
N MET A 160 -0.60 7.25 -0.45
CA MET A 160 -0.47 6.23 -1.50
C MET A 160 -1.59 5.20 -1.43
N VAL A 161 -1.92 4.70 -0.23
CA VAL A 161 -3.04 3.76 -0.05
C VAL A 161 -4.38 4.37 -0.45
N ARG A 162 -4.63 5.65 -0.13
CA ARG A 162 -5.87 6.35 -0.51
C ARG A 162 -5.93 6.64 -2.01
N CYS A 163 -4.82 7.09 -2.59
CA CYS A 163 -4.67 7.44 -4.01
C CYS A 163 -4.98 6.24 -4.90
N PHE A 164 -4.32 5.12 -4.62
CA PHE A 164 -4.36 3.89 -5.42
C PHE A 164 -5.27 2.81 -4.83
N ARG A 165 -6.22 3.19 -3.96
CA ARG A 165 -7.18 2.25 -3.34
C ARG A 165 -7.83 1.31 -4.37
N PRO A 166 -8.33 1.78 -5.54
CA PRO A 166 -8.92 0.88 -6.54
C PRO A 166 -7.95 -0.18 -7.08
N GLN A 167 -6.69 0.19 -7.30
CA GLN A 167 -5.63 -0.71 -7.77
C GLN A 167 -5.25 -1.72 -6.68
N ILE A 168 -5.14 -1.27 -5.43
CA ILE A 168 -4.85 -2.15 -4.28
C ILE A 168 -5.98 -3.17 -4.09
N GLU A 169 -7.25 -2.73 -4.17
CA GLU A 169 -8.39 -3.67 -4.13
C GLU A 169 -8.32 -4.70 -5.25
N ALA A 170 -8.06 -4.27 -6.48
CA ALA A 170 -7.93 -5.18 -7.62
C ALA A 170 -6.80 -6.20 -7.41
N LEU A 171 -5.65 -5.78 -6.87
CA LEU A 171 -4.53 -6.65 -6.54
C LEU A 171 -4.85 -7.64 -5.42
N LEU A 172 -5.61 -7.23 -4.40
CA LEU A 172 -6.06 -8.12 -3.32
C LEU A 172 -7.03 -9.19 -3.84
N TYR A 173 -8.01 -8.82 -4.68
CA TYR A 173 -8.91 -9.80 -5.27
C TYR A 173 -8.20 -10.74 -6.25
N HIS A 174 -7.28 -10.21 -7.06
CA HIS A 174 -6.41 -11.03 -7.92
C HIS A 174 -5.56 -12.01 -7.11
N ARG A 175 -5.01 -11.56 -5.98
CA ARG A 175 -4.25 -12.41 -5.04
C ARG A 175 -5.06 -13.62 -4.60
N ASP A 176 -6.29 -13.40 -4.13
CA ASP A 176 -7.16 -14.47 -3.68
C ASP A 176 -7.59 -15.39 -4.83
N GLU A 177 -7.88 -14.85 -6.02
CA GLU A 177 -8.21 -15.65 -7.20
C GLU A 177 -7.07 -16.60 -7.58
N VAL A 178 -5.83 -16.10 -7.63
CA VAL A 178 -4.64 -16.88 -7.95
C VAL A 178 -4.40 -18.01 -6.93
N ILE A 179 -4.61 -17.75 -5.63
CA ILE A 179 -4.51 -18.78 -4.59
C ILE A 179 -5.64 -19.82 -4.74
N ASN A 180 -6.86 -19.38 -5.03
CA ASN A 180 -8.00 -20.27 -5.21
C ASN A 180 -7.85 -21.20 -6.42
N GLN A 181 -7.28 -20.72 -7.52
CA GLN A 181 -7.00 -21.55 -8.71
C GLN A 181 -6.03 -22.71 -8.41
N ARG A 182 -5.11 -22.52 -7.46
CA ARG A 182 -4.14 -23.54 -7.05
C ARG A 182 -4.60 -24.40 -5.87
N ARG A 183 -5.82 -24.19 -5.37
CA ARG A 183 -6.32 -24.79 -4.13
C ARG A 183 -6.38 -26.31 -4.14
N VAL A 184 -6.40 -26.93 -5.32
CA VAL A 184 -6.30 -28.39 -5.49
C VAL A 184 -5.01 -28.98 -4.89
N LEU A 185 -3.95 -28.18 -4.75
CA LEU A 185 -2.68 -28.56 -4.10
C LEU A 185 -2.76 -28.53 -2.57
N GLY A 186 -3.85 -27.98 -2.00
CA GLY A 186 -4.04 -27.74 -0.57
C GLY A 186 -3.58 -26.33 -0.17
N LEU A 187 -4.41 -25.63 0.63
CA LEU A 187 -4.19 -24.21 0.96
C LEU A 187 -2.80 -23.94 1.55
N LYS A 188 -2.39 -24.74 2.54
CA LYS A 188 -1.07 -24.59 3.17
C LYS A 188 0.08 -24.76 2.17
N ALA A 189 -0.03 -25.69 1.23
CA ALA A 189 1.02 -25.91 0.24
C ALA A 189 1.17 -24.69 -0.67
N VAL A 190 0.06 -24.07 -1.08
CA VAL A 190 0.07 -22.87 -1.93
C VAL A 190 0.58 -21.65 -1.16
N LEU A 191 0.14 -21.45 0.08
CA LEU A 191 0.55 -20.30 0.91
C LEU A 191 2.01 -20.37 1.37
N GLU A 192 2.65 -21.53 1.27
CA GLU A 192 4.05 -21.78 1.60
C GLU A 192 4.93 -22.05 0.36
N ASP A 193 4.38 -21.89 -0.84
CA ASP A 193 5.09 -22.12 -2.10
C ASP A 193 6.09 -21.00 -2.39
N ARG A 194 7.38 -21.30 -2.20
CA ARG A 194 8.50 -20.36 -2.43
C ARG A 194 8.69 -19.98 -3.90
N SER A 195 8.10 -20.71 -4.85
CA SER A 195 8.10 -20.30 -6.26
C SER A 195 7.07 -19.22 -6.57
N LEU A 196 6.13 -18.99 -5.65
CA LEU A 196 5.12 -17.95 -5.74
C LEU A 196 5.42 -16.88 -4.68
N GLU A 197 6.35 -15.99 -4.99
CA GLU A 197 6.71 -14.86 -4.13
C GLU A 197 5.76 -13.68 -4.35
N ILE A 198 5.79 -13.09 -5.55
CA ILE A 198 4.89 -12.03 -6.00
C ILE A 198 3.70 -12.66 -6.72
N ILE A 199 2.48 -12.29 -6.32
CA ILE A 199 1.24 -12.84 -6.88
C ILE A 199 0.66 -11.94 -7.99
N GLY A 200 0.76 -10.63 -7.81
CA GLY A 200 0.32 -9.64 -8.80
C GLY A 200 1.03 -8.32 -8.62
N THR A 201 1.21 -7.61 -9.72
CA THR A 201 1.84 -6.29 -9.76
C THR A 201 1.07 -5.35 -10.69
N VAL A 202 1.06 -4.06 -10.36
CA VAL A 202 0.54 -2.97 -11.20
C VAL A 202 1.53 -1.81 -11.16
N PRO A 203 2.00 -1.30 -12.32
CA PRO A 203 2.84 -0.11 -12.34
C PRO A 203 2.05 1.12 -11.92
N VAL A 204 2.70 2.05 -11.24
CA VAL A 204 2.09 3.31 -10.78
C VAL A 204 2.88 4.53 -11.24
N ASP A 205 2.12 5.54 -11.66
CA ASP A 205 2.63 6.87 -11.97
C ASP A 205 1.63 7.89 -11.42
N VAL A 206 2.03 8.63 -10.38
CA VAL A 206 1.15 9.54 -9.65
C VAL A 206 0.62 10.66 -10.54
N GLU A 207 1.45 11.19 -11.43
CA GLU A 207 1.13 12.35 -12.25
C GLU A 207 0.20 11.99 -13.41
N SER A 208 0.45 10.86 -14.06
CA SER A 208 -0.39 10.28 -15.10
C SER A 208 -1.76 9.91 -14.51
N TRP A 209 -1.78 9.31 -13.33
CA TRP A 209 -3.03 8.99 -12.63
C TRP A 209 -3.82 10.25 -12.25
N ALA A 210 -3.14 11.31 -11.81
CA ALA A 210 -3.77 12.60 -11.54
C ALA A 210 -4.50 13.16 -12.76
N VAL A 211 -3.85 13.14 -13.93
CA VAL A 211 -4.45 13.61 -15.19
C VAL A 211 -5.72 12.84 -15.53
N GLU A 212 -5.71 11.52 -15.36
CA GLU A 212 -6.88 10.67 -15.60
C GLU A 212 -8.03 10.97 -14.64
N LEU A 213 -7.74 11.08 -13.34
CA LEU A 213 -8.76 11.37 -12.33
C LEU A 213 -9.36 12.78 -12.49
N GLU A 214 -8.55 13.79 -12.79
CA GLU A 214 -9.03 15.14 -13.04
C GLU A 214 -9.91 15.19 -14.31
N ALA A 215 -9.54 14.44 -15.36
CA ALA A 215 -10.37 14.32 -16.56
C ALA A 215 -11.71 13.65 -16.26
N GLU A 216 -11.71 12.60 -15.43
CA GLU A 216 -12.92 11.93 -14.98
C GLU A 216 -13.80 12.84 -14.11
N GLN A 217 -13.21 13.63 -13.21
CA GLN A 217 -13.94 14.61 -12.41
C GLN A 217 -14.64 15.65 -13.28
N ARG A 218 -13.94 16.20 -14.29
CA ARG A 218 -14.54 17.13 -15.26
C ARG A 218 -15.71 16.52 -16.02
N LYS A 219 -15.56 15.28 -16.51
CA LYS A 219 -16.64 14.55 -17.21
C LYS A 219 -17.89 14.42 -16.33
N ARG A 220 -17.73 14.04 -15.06
CA ARG A 220 -18.86 13.89 -14.11
C ARG A 220 -19.56 15.23 -13.83
N GLN A 221 -18.78 16.30 -13.63
CA GLN A 221 -19.32 17.65 -13.42
C GLN A 221 -20.11 18.15 -14.63
N ASP A 222 -19.65 17.85 -15.85
CA ASP A 222 -20.34 18.23 -17.08
C ASP A 222 -21.63 17.44 -17.29
N CYS A 223 -21.63 16.13 -17.00
CA CYS A 223 -22.85 15.32 -16.97
C CYS A 223 -23.88 15.86 -15.98
N TYR A 224 -23.46 16.20 -14.76
CA TYR A 224 -24.34 16.77 -13.74
C TYR A 224 -24.95 18.12 -14.18
N ARG A 225 -24.12 19.00 -14.74
CA ARG A 225 -24.58 20.28 -15.30
C ARG A 225 -25.60 20.09 -16.42
N ARG A 226 -25.36 19.17 -17.37
CA ARG A 226 -26.32 18.90 -18.45
C ARG A 226 -27.67 18.39 -17.93
N LEU A 227 -27.66 17.47 -16.97
CA LEU A 227 -28.89 16.95 -16.36
C LEU A 227 -29.68 18.03 -15.61
N SER A 228 -28.99 18.96 -14.94
CA SER A 228 -29.64 20.07 -14.23
C SER A 228 -30.29 21.11 -15.16
N VAL A 229 -29.78 21.26 -16.39
CA VAL A 229 -30.30 22.21 -17.38
C VAL A 229 -31.51 21.65 -18.14
N THR A 230 -31.62 20.33 -18.32
CA THR A 230 -32.74 19.68 -19.02
C THR A 230 -33.97 19.41 -18.14
N GLY A 231 -33.90 19.73 -16.84
CA GLY A 231 -34.97 19.46 -15.85
C GLY A 231 -35.90 20.64 -15.56
N HIS A 232 -35.91 21.69 -16.39
CA HIS A 232 -36.84 22.83 -16.31
C HIS A 232 -37.70 22.91 -17.58
#